data_AF-A0A202DVK4-F1
#
_entry.id   AF-A0A202DVK4-F1
#
_cell.length_a   1.000
_cell.length_b   1.000
_cell.length_c   1.000
_cell.angle_alpha   90.00
_cell.angle_beta   90.00
_cell.angle_gamma   90.00
#
_symmetry.space_group_name_H-M   'P 1'
#
loop_
_entity.id
_entity.type
_entity.pdbx_description
1 polymer ?
#
loop_
_entity_poly.entity_id
_entity_poly.type
_entity_poly.pdbx_seq_one_letter_code
_entity_poly.pdbx_strand_id
1 'polypeptide(L)'
;FISSADLMQRNLDHRVEVTCPIYDASIQNEIRAFLDFQFRDNVKARLLNENFDNHINPGTKNGEQIRAQFDFYDWLLDRHSRQSSISKAV
;
A
#
# COMPACT_ATOMS: atom_id res chain seq x y z
N PHE A 1 -4.25 -4.89 10.99
CA PHE A 1 -5.71 -4.96 10.84
C PHE A 1 -6.07 -4.46 9.46
N ILE A 2 -7.14 -4.99 8.88
CA ILE A 2 -7.86 -4.38 7.76
C ILE A 2 -9.24 -3.97 8.27
N SER A 3 -9.78 -2.87 7.76
CA SER A 3 -11.07 -2.34 8.19
C SER A 3 -11.87 -1.83 7.01
N SER A 4 -13.19 -1.91 7.10
CA SER A 4 -14.10 -1.19 6.21
C SER A 4 -14.33 0.27 6.63
N ALA A 5 -13.94 0.64 7.85
CA ALA A 5 -14.17 1.96 8.41
C ALA A 5 -13.01 2.94 8.14
N ASP A 6 -13.37 4.17 7.76
CA ASP A 6 -12.49 5.32 7.88
C ASP A 6 -12.65 5.98 9.26
N LEU A 7 -11.68 6.82 9.66
CA LEU A 7 -11.72 7.58 10.92
C LEU A 7 -12.66 8.80 10.84
N MET A 8 -13.95 8.54 10.62
CA MET A 8 -14.99 9.56 10.60
C MET A 8 -16.11 9.20 11.56
N GLN A 9 -16.71 10.19 12.22
CA GLN A 9 -17.82 10.00 13.16
C GLN A 9 -18.96 9.16 12.55
N ARG A 10 -19.30 9.41 11.27
CA ARG A 10 -20.31 8.63 10.54
C ARG A 10 -19.99 7.13 10.43
N ASN A 11 -18.71 6.76 10.37
CA ASN A 11 -18.28 5.37 10.28
C ASN A 11 -18.16 4.74 11.66
N LEU A 12 -17.77 5.51 12.68
CA LEU A 12 -17.56 5.00 14.04
C LEU A 12 -18.86 4.85 14.84
N ASP A 13 -19.82 5.77 14.67
CA ASP A 13 -21.00 5.85 15.54
C ASP A 13 -22.31 5.44 14.85
N HIS A 14 -22.37 5.54 13.51
CA HIS A 14 -23.64 5.48 12.77
C HIS A 14 -23.69 4.39 11.70
N ARG A 15 -22.57 3.72 11.38
CA ARG A 15 -22.51 2.64 10.38
C ARG A 15 -22.08 1.34 11.01
N VAL A 16 -22.57 0.25 10.43
CA VAL A 16 -22.06 -1.09 10.76
C VAL A 16 -20.78 -1.30 9.97
N GLU A 17 -19.66 -1.38 10.66
CA GLU A 17 -18.34 -1.58 10.09
C GLU A 17 -17.67 -2.83 10.66
N VAL A 18 -16.75 -3.41 9.89
CA VAL A 18 -16.02 -4.62 10.30
C VAL A 18 -14.53 -4.35 10.24
N THR A 19 -13.83 -4.72 11.32
CA THR A 19 -12.38 -4.68 11.41
C THR A 19 -11.86 -6.08 11.72
N CYS A 20 -10.88 -6.52 10.93
CA CYS A 20 -10.34 -7.88 11.01
C CYS A 20 -8.82 -7.85 11.31
N PRO A 21 -8.35 -8.58 12.34
CA PRO A 21 -6.93 -8.82 12.53
C PRO A 21 -6.39 -9.74 11.44
N ILE A 22 -5.14 -9.52 11.05
CA ILE A 22 -4.45 -10.35 10.06
C ILE A 22 -3.49 -11.22 10.84
N TYR A 23 -3.75 -12.52 10.95
CA TYR A 23 -2.92 -13.42 11.75
C TYR A 23 -1.74 -13.98 10.96
N ASP A 24 -1.91 -14.20 9.66
CA ASP A 24 -0.86 -14.77 8.81
C ASP A 24 0.28 -13.76 8.59
N ALA A 25 1.49 -14.13 9.00
CA ALA A 25 2.66 -13.27 8.90
C ALA A 25 3.07 -12.97 7.44
N SER A 26 2.82 -13.89 6.51
CA SER A 26 3.11 -13.68 5.08
C SER A 26 2.22 -12.59 4.49
N ILE A 27 0.92 -12.60 4.83
CA ILE A 27 -0.04 -11.56 4.42
C ILE A 27 0.31 -10.22 5.06
N GLN A 28 0.67 -10.21 6.34
CA GLN A 28 1.12 -8.98 6.98
C GLN A 28 2.34 -8.37 6.27
N ASN A 29 3.31 -9.19 5.85
CA ASN A 29 4.50 -8.72 5.14
C ASN A 29 4.16 -8.18 3.75
N GLU A 30 3.22 -8.79 3.04
CA GLU A 30 2.74 -8.28 1.75
C GLU A 30 2.04 -6.92 1.89
N ILE A 31 1.22 -6.75 2.92
CA ILE A 31 0.56 -5.47 3.20
C ILE A 31 1.58 -4.40 3.66
N ARG A 32 2.62 -4.78 4.40
CA ARG A 32 3.73 -3.87 4.72
C ARG A 32 4.41 -3.40 3.43
N ALA A 33 4.74 -4.32 2.52
CA ALA A 33 5.31 -3.96 1.22
C ALA A 33 4.39 -3.03 0.43
N PHE A 34 3.08 -3.31 0.39
CA PHE A 34 2.09 -2.41 -0.22
C PHE A 34 2.18 -0.98 0.35
N LEU A 35 2.17 -0.85 1.68
CA LEU A 35 2.28 0.46 2.35
C LEU A 35 3.62 1.15 2.03
N ASP A 36 4.72 0.40 2.01
CA ASP A 36 6.04 0.94 1.66
C ASP A 36 6.07 1.51 0.24
N PHE A 37 5.42 0.87 -0.73
CA PHE A 37 5.24 1.43 -2.08
C PHE A 37 4.40 2.71 -2.04
N GLN A 38 3.28 2.73 -1.32
CA GLN A 38 2.43 3.93 -1.21
C GLN A 38 3.19 5.11 -0.60
N PHE A 39 3.98 4.89 0.45
CA PHE A 39 4.73 5.94 1.12
C PHE A 39 5.95 6.43 0.33
N ARG A 40 6.51 5.59 -0.54
CA ARG A 40 7.64 5.95 -1.42
C ARG A 40 7.20 6.60 -2.73
N ASP A 41 5.91 6.61 -3.06
CA ASP A 41 5.41 7.20 -4.30
C ASP A 41 5.83 8.67 -4.41
N ASN A 42 6.44 9.03 -5.53
CA ASN A 42 6.88 10.40 -5.83
C ASN A 42 6.35 10.91 -7.17
N VAL A 43 5.42 10.18 -7.78
CA VAL A 43 4.80 10.55 -9.07
C VAL A 43 3.39 11.09 -8.85
N LYS A 44 2.61 10.45 -7.98
CA LYS A 44 1.21 10.76 -7.70
C LYS A 44 0.96 11.16 -6.25
N ALA A 45 1.84 10.82 -5.31
CA ALA A 45 1.72 11.30 -3.93
C ALA A 45 1.74 12.83 -3.86
N ARG A 46 0.98 13.35 -2.89
CA ARG A 46 0.88 14.78 -2.56
C ARG A 46 1.14 14.97 -1.07
N LEU A 47 1.89 16.00 -0.74
CA LEU A 47 2.12 16.40 0.64
C LEU A 47 0.91 17.22 1.11
N LEU A 48 0.34 16.82 2.25
CA LEU A 48 -0.67 17.60 2.93
C LEU A 48 0.01 18.56 3.89
N ASN A 49 -0.31 19.84 3.79
CA ASN A 49 0.16 20.87 4.70
C ASN A 49 -0.98 21.86 5.01
N GLU A 50 -0.72 22.77 5.94
CA GLU A 50 -1.70 23.77 6.40
C GLU A 50 -2.16 24.72 5.28
N ASN A 51 -1.35 24.88 4.22
CA ASN A 51 -1.65 25.73 3.08
C ASN A 51 -2.50 25.03 2.00
N PHE A 52 -2.71 23.72 2.13
CA PHE A 52 -3.45 22.89 1.16
C PHE A 52 -2.95 23.01 -0.30
N ASP A 53 -1.65 23.25 -0.48
CA ASP A 53 -1.06 23.50 -1.81
C ASP A 53 -0.90 22.23 -2.66
N ASN A 54 -1.02 21.05 -2.06
CA ASN A 54 -0.87 19.75 -2.72
C ASN A 54 0.45 19.65 -3.50
N HIS A 55 1.58 19.98 -2.87
CA HIS A 55 2.88 19.74 -3.50
C HIS A 55 3.14 18.26 -3.79
N ILE A 56 3.77 17.98 -4.93
CA ILE A 56 4.23 16.62 -5.27
C ILE A 56 5.30 16.19 -4.26
N ASN A 57 5.26 14.93 -3.82
CA ASN A 57 6.33 14.38 -2.99
C ASN A 57 7.67 14.44 -3.76
N PRO A 58 8.70 15.14 -3.26
CA PRO A 58 9.97 15.29 -3.98
C PRO A 58 10.76 13.99 -4.13
N GLY A 59 10.36 12.91 -3.43
CA GLY A 59 11.03 11.62 -3.50
C GLY A 59 12.43 11.62 -2.87
N THR A 60 13.26 10.67 -3.28
CA THR A 60 14.65 10.55 -2.80
C THR A 60 15.62 11.24 -3.73
N LYS A 61 16.80 11.63 -3.21
CA LYS A 61 17.84 12.35 -3.98
C LYS A 61 18.37 11.59 -5.21
N ASN A 62 18.14 10.28 -5.28
CA ASN A 62 18.66 9.44 -6.35
C ASN A 62 17.83 9.51 -7.64
N GLY A 63 16.69 10.22 -7.63
CA GLY A 63 15.87 10.45 -8.83
C GLY A 63 15.09 9.24 -9.33
N GLU A 64 15.08 8.13 -8.57
CA GLU A 64 14.23 6.97 -8.88
C GLU A 64 12.76 7.39 -8.80
N GLN A 65 12.03 7.17 -9.89
CA GLN A 65 10.59 7.42 -9.93
C GLN A 65 9.86 6.18 -9.45
N ILE A 66 8.98 6.37 -8.47
CA ILE A 66 8.16 5.32 -7.89
C ILE A 66 6.71 5.76 -8.03
N ARG A 67 5.94 4.96 -8.75
CA ARG A 67 4.49 5.07 -8.93
C ARG A 67 3.83 3.84 -8.32
N ALA A 68 3.36 3.97 -7.09
CA ALA A 68 2.98 2.86 -6.22
C ALA A 68 2.04 1.85 -6.89
N GLN A 69 1.04 2.32 -7.64
CA GLN A 69 0.06 1.43 -8.29
C GLN A 69 0.69 0.46 -9.30
N PHE A 70 1.69 0.92 -10.05
CA PHE A 70 2.34 0.12 -11.10
C PHE A 70 3.46 -0.70 -10.50
N ASP A 71 4.32 -0.09 -9.69
CA ASP A 71 5.46 -0.80 -9.11
C ASP A 71 5.02 -1.91 -8.15
N PHE A 72 3.94 -1.70 -7.39
CA PHE A 72 3.37 -2.75 -6.54
C PHE A 72 2.76 -3.88 -7.37
N TYR A 73 2.12 -3.56 -8.50
CA TYR A 73 1.60 -4.59 -9.43
C TYR A 73 2.73 -5.45 -10.00
N ASP A 74 3.80 -4.83 -10.48
CA ASP A 74 4.96 -5.54 -11.02
C ASP A 74 5.64 -6.40 -9.93
N TRP A 75 5.74 -5.86 -8.71
CA TRP A 75 6.26 -6.59 -7.56
C TRP A 75 5.41 -7.82 -7.19
N LEU A 76 4.07 -7.70 -7.20
CA LEU A 76 3.16 -8.83 -6.97
C LEU A 76 3.29 -9.88 -8.07
N LEU A 77 3.35 -9.45 -9.34
CA LEU A 77 3.50 -10.34 -10.48
C LEU A 77 4.79 -11.15 -10.35
N ASP A 78 5.91 -10.51 -10.06
CA ASP A 78 7.19 -11.16 -9.85
C ASP A 78 7.17 -12.15 -8.67
N ARG A 79 6.63 -11.71 -7.52
CA ARG A 79 6.53 -12.53 -6.30
C ARG A 79 5.76 -13.83 -6.52
N HIS A 80 4.61 -13.78 -7.20
CA HIS A 80 3.76 -14.95 -7.42
C HIS A 80 4.16 -15.77 -8.67
N SER A 81 4.78 -15.14 -9.67
CA SER A 81 5.35 -15.86 -10.82
C SER A 81 6.49 -16.79 -10.40
N ARG A 82 7.32 -16.36 -9.42
CA ARG A 82 8.37 -17.20 -8.81
C ARG A 82 7.82 -18.36 -7.98
N GLN A 83 6.65 -18.20 -7.35
CA GLN A 83 6.00 -19.30 -6.60
C GLN A 83 5.43 -20.38 -7.52
N SER A 84 4.88 -19.99 -8.68
CA SER A 84 4.34 -20.91 -9.69
C SER A 84 5.42 -21.82 -10.31
N SER A 85 6.65 -21.33 -10.43
CA SER A 85 7.79 -22.10 -10.99
C SER A 85 8.36 -23.11 -9.99
N ILE A 86 8.30 -22.84 -8.69
CA ILE A 86 8.79 -23.77 -7.64
C ILE A 86 7.79 -24.92 -7.40
N SER A 87 6.48 -24.68 -7.54
CA SER A 87 5.45 -25.72 -7.37
C SER A 87 5.38 -26.76 -8.49
N LYS A 88 5.98 -26.50 -9.67
CA LYS A 88 6.00 -27.46 -10.81
C LYS A 88 7.23 -28.37 -10.83
N ALA A 89 8.15 -28.22 -9.88
CA ALA A 89 9.40 -28.97 -9.80
C ALA A 89 9.40 -30.06 -8.72
N VAL A 90 8.22 -30.40 -8.17
CA VAL A 90 8.01 -31.52 -7.22
C VAL A 90 6.99 -32.48 -7.81
#